data_AF-A0A7C1MK09-F1
#
_entry.id   AF-A0A7C1MK09-F1
#
_cell.length_a   1.000
_cell.length_b   1.000
_cell.length_c   1.000
_cell.angle_alpha   90.00
_cell.angle_beta   90.00
_cell.angle_gamma   90.00
#
_symmetry.space_group_name_H-M   'P 1'
#
loop_
_entity.id
_entity.type
_entity.pdbx_description
1 polymer ?
#
loop_
_entity_poly.entity_id
_entity_poly.type
_entity_poly.pdbx_seq_one_letter_code
_entity_poly.pdbx_strand_id
1 'polypeptide(L)'
;MALSIGIVGLPNVGKSTLFNALTKAQNAAAANYPFCTIEPNKAIVEVPDIRLDQLSAIVNPKRIQHAIVEFTDIAGLVKGASKGEG
;
A
#
# COMPACT_ATOMS: atom_id res chain seq x y z
N MET A 1 -1.88 -1.22 16.69
CA MET A 1 -2.63 -0.45 15.67
C MET A 1 -1.86 -0.55 14.37
N ALA A 2 -2.45 -1.09 13.31
CA ALA A 2 -1.85 -1.03 11.98
C ALA A 2 -2.00 0.41 11.45
N LEU A 3 -0.91 1.03 11.03
CA LEU A 3 -0.92 2.36 10.43
C LEU A 3 -1.36 2.20 8.96
N SER A 4 -2.50 2.82 8.61
CA SER A 4 -3.00 2.86 7.23
C SER A 4 -3.06 4.30 6.71
N ILE A 5 -2.84 4.45 5.41
CA ILE A 5 -2.81 5.73 4.70
C ILE A 5 -3.94 5.75 3.67
N GLY A 6 -4.85 6.72 3.78
CA GLY A 6 -5.89 6.93 2.77
C GLY A 6 -5.39 7.81 1.61
N ILE A 7 -5.52 7.33 0.38
CA ILE A 7 -5.31 8.15 -0.81
C ILE A 7 -6.60 8.89 -1.12
N VAL A 8 -6.56 10.21 -1.00
CA VAL A 8 -7.69 11.12 -1.27
C VAL A 8 -7.32 12.09 -2.39
N GLY A 9 -8.31 12.48 -3.19
CA GLY A 9 -8.11 13.43 -4.28
C GLY A 9 -9.42 13.75 -5.00
N LEU A 10 -9.40 14.84 -5.77
CA LEU A 10 -10.49 15.19 -6.67
C LEU A 10 -10.64 14.14 -7.79
N PRO A 11 -11.79 14.10 -8.50
CA PRO A 11 -11.93 13.27 -9.68
C PRO A 11 -10.83 13.53 -10.71
N ASN A 12 -10.35 12.47 -11.36
CA ASN A 12 -9.39 12.52 -12.47
C ASN A 12 -7.98 13.08 -12.18
N VAL A 13 -7.57 13.22 -10.92
CA VAL A 13 -6.20 13.68 -10.55
C VAL A 13 -5.12 12.60 -10.60
N GLY A 14 -5.46 11.39 -11.09
CA GLY A 14 -4.52 10.26 -11.14
C GLY A 14 -4.48 9.40 -9.87
N LYS A 15 -5.45 9.53 -8.96
CA LYS A 15 -5.59 8.70 -7.75
C LYS A 15 -5.51 7.19 -8.06
N SER A 16 -6.34 6.72 -9.00
CA SER A 16 -6.36 5.31 -9.42
C SER A 16 -5.06 4.89 -10.11
N THR A 17 -4.39 5.81 -10.82
CA THR A 17 -3.07 5.55 -11.43
C THR A 17 -2.01 5.31 -10.37
N LEU A 18 -1.96 6.15 -9.34
CA LEU A 18 -1.04 6.00 -8.20
C LEU A 18 -1.33 4.71 -7.43
N PHE A 19 -2.61 4.45 -7.10
CA PHE A 19 -3.02 3.23 -6.40
C PHE A 19 -2.64 1.98 -7.21
N ASN A 20 -2.87 1.98 -8.52
CA ASN A 20 -2.47 0.88 -9.40
C ASN A 20 -0.95 0.70 -9.49
N ALA A 21 -0.16 1.78 -9.39
CA ALA A 21 1.29 1.67 -9.34
C ALA A 21 1.75 1.00 -8.05
N LEU A 22 1.15 1.37 -6.91
CA LEU A 22 1.41 0.76 -5.60
C LEU A 22 0.98 -0.71 -5.56
N THR A 23 -0.19 -1.06 -6.11
CA THR A 23 -0.67 -2.46 -6.16
C THR A 23 0.08 -3.31 -7.17
N LYS A 24 0.60 -2.76 -8.28
CA LYS A 24 1.48 -3.52 -9.19
C LYS A 24 2.80 -3.90 -8.51
N ALA A 25 3.38 -3.00 -7.72
CA ALA A 25 4.54 -3.33 -6.88
C ALA A 25 4.21 -4.42 -5.87
N GLN A 26 2.98 -4.41 -5.32
CA GLN A 26 2.50 -5.45 -4.41
C GLN A 26 2.23 -6.79 -5.11
N ASN A 27 1.62 -6.83 -6.29
CA ASN A 27 1.31 -8.08 -7.01
C ASN A 27 2.57 -8.89 -7.34
N ALA A 28 3.73 -8.24 -7.48
CA ALA A 28 5.02 -8.91 -7.60
C ALA A 28 5.49 -9.57 -6.28
N ALA A 29 5.05 -9.07 -5.13
CA ALA A 29 5.45 -9.53 -3.79
C ALA A 29 4.37 -10.34 -3.05
N ALA A 30 3.11 -10.31 -3.50
CA ALA A 30 1.93 -10.89 -2.83
C ALA A 30 1.88 -12.43 -2.86
N ALA A 31 2.85 -13.10 -3.49
CA ALA A 31 2.79 -14.54 -3.72
C ALA A 31 2.92 -15.41 -2.45
N ASN A 32 3.32 -14.90 -1.28
CA ASN A 32 3.74 -15.77 -0.16
C ASN A 32 3.43 -15.30 1.28
N TYR A 33 2.45 -14.41 1.52
CA TYR A 33 2.13 -13.98 2.90
C TYR A 33 0.80 -14.58 3.43
N PRO A 34 0.85 -15.46 4.45
CA PRO A 34 -0.34 -15.89 5.16
C PRO A 34 -1.01 -14.65 5.80
N PHE A 35 -2.35 -14.62 5.83
CA PHE A 35 -3.21 -13.57 6.45
C PHE A 35 -3.58 -12.33 5.62
N CYS A 36 -3.21 -12.23 4.34
CA CYS A 36 -3.66 -11.10 3.51
C CYS A 36 -5.06 -11.33 2.91
N THR A 37 -6.08 -10.62 3.41
CA THR A 37 -7.33 -10.39 2.67
C THR A 37 -7.11 -9.23 1.72
N ILE A 38 -7.03 -9.49 0.42
CA ILE A 38 -6.89 -8.44 -0.60
C ILE A 38 -8.27 -7.82 -0.81
N GLU A 39 -8.60 -6.79 -0.05
CA GLU A 39 -9.75 -5.94 -0.39
C GLU A 39 -9.39 -5.09 -1.61
N PRO A 40 -10.29 -4.93 -2.59
CA PRO A 40 -9.97 -4.31 -3.89
C PRO A 40 -9.48 -2.85 -3.79
N ASN A 41 -9.74 -2.18 -2.66
CA ASN A 41 -9.32 -0.81 -2.39
C ASN A 41 -8.19 -0.72 -1.36
N LYS A 42 -7.51 -1.82 -1.02
CA LYS A 42 -6.34 -1.83 -0.14
C LYS A 42 -5.10 -2.35 -0.84
N ALA A 43 -3.97 -1.69 -0.59
CA ALA A 43 -2.66 -2.08 -1.08
C ALA A 43 -1.67 -2.15 0.09
N ILE A 44 -0.87 -3.22 0.15
CA ILE A 44 0.19 -3.37 1.15
C ILE A 44 1.53 -3.22 0.44
N VAL A 45 2.37 -2.31 0.91
CA VAL A 45 3.66 -1.99 0.27
C VAL A 45 4.78 -2.14 1.28
N GLU A 46 5.85 -2.83 0.89
CA GLU A 46 7.07 -2.94 1.68
C GLU A 46 7.82 -1.60 1.67
N VAL A 47 8.29 -1.17 2.85
CA VAL A 47 9.08 0.05 2.98
C VAL A 47 10.51 -0.23 2.52
N PRO A 48 11.01 0.46 1.46
CA PRO A 48 12.40 0.29 1.03
C PRO A 48 13.34 0.83 2.11
N ASP A 49 14.24 -0.02 2.61
CA ASP A 49 15.18 0.34 3.68
C ASP A 49 16.56 -0.27 3.45
N ILE A 50 17.50 0.55 2.97
CA ILE A 50 18.87 0.13 2.69
C ILE A 50 19.63 -0.36 3.94
N ARG A 51 19.16 0.00 5.14
CA ARG A 51 19.77 -0.49 6.39
C ARG A 51 19.54 -1.99 6.56
N LEU A 52 18.40 -2.52 6.08
CA LEU A 52 18.12 -3.95 6.13
C LEU A 52 19.06 -4.71 5.20
N ASP A 53 19.42 -4.15 4.05
CA ASP A 53 20.39 -4.75 3.14
C ASP A 53 21.79 -4.81 3.77
N GLN A 54 22.22 -3.72 4.41
CA GLN A 54 23.49 -3.65 5.12
C GLN A 54 23.55 -4.64 6.28
N LEU A 55 22.48 -4.74 7.08
CA LEU A 55 22.40 -5.70 8.19
C LEU A 55 22.36 -7.14 7.68
N SER A 56 21.65 -7.40 6.59
CA SER A 56 21.59 -8.71 5.96
C SER A 56 22.97 -9.19 5.50
N ALA A 57 23.78 -8.29 4.93
CA ALA A 57 25.15 -8.60 4.52
C ALA A 57 26.07 -8.97 5.71
N ILE A 58 25.81 -8.44 6.90
CA ILE A 58 26.58 -8.72 8.12
C ILE A 58 26.12 -10.02 8.80
N VAL A 59 24.80 -10.20 8.95
CA VAL A 59 24.20 -11.25 9.77
C VAL A 59 23.84 -12.50 8.96
N ASN A 60 23.74 -12.37 7.64
CA ASN A 60 23.34 -13.41 6.69
C ASN A 60 22.08 -14.20 7.14
N PRO A 61 20.94 -13.50 7.37
CA PRO A 61 19.73 -14.13 7.88
C PRO A 61 19.07 -15.02 6.83
N LYS A 62 18.30 -16.02 7.27
CA LYS A 62 17.51 -16.88 6.35
C LYS A 62 16.41 -16.13 5.60
N ARG A 63 16.01 -14.95 6.10
CA ARG A 63 14.96 -14.10 5.53
C ARG A 63 15.15 -12.66 5.98
N ILE A 64 14.89 -11.72 5.07
CA ILE A 64 14.76 -10.29 5.37
C ILE A 64 13.27 -9.96 5.45
N GLN A 65 12.85 -9.23 6.49
CA GLN A 65 11.46 -8.79 6.66
C GLN A 65 11.42 -7.27 6.68
N HIS A 66 10.85 -6.67 5.64
CA HIS A 66 10.59 -5.23 5.59
C HIS A 66 9.41 -4.85 6.48
N ALA A 67 9.41 -3.60 6.94
CA ALA A 67 8.22 -2.97 7.46
C ALA A 67 7.20 -2.79 6.33
N ILE A 68 5.91 -2.78 6.67
CA ILE A 68 4.81 -2.65 5.70
C ILE A 68 3.99 -1.39 5.98
N VAL A 69 3.44 -0.81 4.92
CA VAL A 69 2.45 0.27 4.98
C VAL A 69 1.22 -0.15 4.20
N GLU A 70 0.05 0.05 4.79
CA GLU A 70 -1.24 -0.17 4.13
C GLU A 70 -1.74 1.13 3.51
N PHE A 71 -2.08 1.10 2.23
CA PHE A 71 -2.73 2.18 1.51
C PHE A 71 -4.17 1.81 1.19
N THR A 72 -5.10 2.72 1.42
CA THR A 72 -6.50 2.55 1.08
C THR A 72 -6.90 3.57 0.02
N ASP A 73 -7.48 3.12 -1.09
CA ASP A 73 -8.08 4.01 -2.07
C ASP A 73 -9.43 4.50 -1.58
N ILE A 74 -9.54 5.79 -1.25
CA ILE A 74 -10.79 6.38 -0.80
C ILE A 74 -11.51 6.95 -2.03
N ALA A 75 -12.82 6.68 -2.14
CA ALA A 75 -13.64 7.25 -3.20
C ALA A 75 -13.49 8.78 -3.25
N GLY A 76 -13.49 9.35 -4.46
CA GLY A 76 -13.21 10.78 -4.66
C GLY A 76 -14.13 11.65 -3.81
N LEU A 77 -13.55 12.63 -3.11
CA LEU A 77 -14.32 13.59 -2.31
C LEU A 77 -14.97 14.59 -3.27
N VAL A 78 -16.16 14.25 -3.75
CA VAL A 78 -16.97 15.18 -4.54
C VAL A 78 -17.60 16.21 -3.59
N LYS A 79 -17.69 17.47 -4.03
CA LYS A 79 -18.37 18.52 -3.28
C LYS A 79 -19.85 18.11 -3.12
N GLY A 80 -20.24 17.65 -1.94
CA GLY A 80 -21.58 17.08 -1.71
C GLY A 80 -21.60 15.63 -1.23
N ALA A 81 -20.46 14.93 -1.19
CA ALA A 81 -20.37 13.54 -0.74
C ALA A 81 -20.88 13.31 0.69
N SER A 82 -20.79 14.32 1.58
CA SER A 82 -21.36 14.27 2.93
C SER A 82 -22.89 14.37 2.99
N LYS A 83 -23.55 14.68 1.86
CA LYS A 83 -25.00 14.82 1.71
C LYS A 83 -25.63 13.71 0.84
N GLY A 84 -24.82 12.76 0.35
CA GLY A 84 -25.30 11.64 -0.48
C GLY A 84 -25.51 11.98 -1.96
N GLU A 85 -25.09 13.16 -2.41
CA GLU A 85 -25.04 13.50 -3.84
C GLU A 85 -23.71 12.99 -4.41
N GLY A 86 -23.73 11.72 -4.84
CA GLY A 86 -22.63 11.05 -5.53
C GLY A 86 -22.96 10.84 -6.99
#